data_AF-A0A3M1QF26-F1
#
_entry.id   AF-A0A3M1QF26-F1
#
_cell.length_a   1.000
_cell.length_b   1.000
_cell.length_c   1.000
_cell.angle_alpha   90.00
_cell.angle_beta   90.00
_cell.angle_gamma   90.00
#
_symmetry.space_group_name_H-M   'P 1'
#
loop_
_entity.id
_entity.type
_entity.pdbx_description
1 polymer ?
#
loop_
_entity_poly.entity_id
_entity_poly.type
_entity_poly.pdbx_seq_one_letter_code
_entity_poly.pdbx_strand_id
1 'polypeptide(L)'
;MRPVLLACLLALGGLAACAHPVAHDLDALQSTLDGTAVMDTGHKLAPDLYQAQRAVCRARQAYARGDLAGAKRLAEEARKKVSDLQAKQYGL
;
A
#
# COMPACT_ATOMS: atom_id res chain seq x y z
N MET A 1 6.06 -22.93 -43.02
CA MET A 1 4.90 -22.50 -42.23
C MET A 1 5.31 -22.35 -40.77
N ARG A 2 4.97 -21.19 -40.16
CA ARG A 2 4.90 -20.88 -38.72
C ARG A 2 6.21 -20.82 -37.89
N PRO A 3 6.86 -19.65 -37.83
CA PRO A 3 7.59 -19.22 -36.63
C PRO A 3 7.00 -17.98 -35.94
N VAL A 4 5.92 -17.38 -36.48
CA VAL A 4 5.42 -16.07 -36.01
C VAL A 4 4.50 -16.16 -34.78
N LEU A 5 3.98 -17.35 -34.45
CA LEU A 5 2.99 -17.51 -33.37
C LEU A 5 3.58 -17.58 -31.95
N LEU A 6 4.90 -17.81 -31.79
CA LEU A 6 5.52 -17.92 -30.47
C LEU A 6 5.91 -16.57 -29.86
N ALA A 7 6.14 -15.55 -30.68
CA ALA A 7 6.57 -14.23 -30.21
C ALA A 7 5.43 -13.40 -29.57
N CYS A 8 4.17 -13.65 -29.95
CA CYS A 8 3.03 -12.92 -29.38
C CYS A 8 2.66 -13.36 -27.95
N LEU A 9 3.02 -14.58 -27.53
CA LEU A 9 2.68 -15.07 -26.19
C LEU A 9 3.60 -14.55 -25.08
N LEU A 10 4.84 -14.15 -25.43
CA LEU A 10 5.78 -13.57 -24.46
C LEU A 10 5.55 -12.07 -24.22
N ALA A 11 4.91 -11.36 -25.16
CA ALA A 11 4.59 -9.94 -24.99
C ALA A 11 3.40 -9.68 -24.05
N LEU A 12 2.54 -10.69 -23.81
CA LEU A 12 1.40 -10.59 -22.91
C LEU A 12 1.73 -10.94 -21.44
N GLY A 13 2.86 -11.60 -21.18
CA GLY A 13 3.33 -11.91 -19.82
C GLY A 13 4.02 -10.75 -19.09
N GLY A 14 4.44 -9.71 -19.82
CA GLY A 14 5.18 -8.58 -19.26
C GLY A 14 4.32 -7.45 -18.65
N LEU A 15 3.03 -7.38 -18.99
CA LEU A 15 2.17 -6.29 -18.52
C LEU A 15 1.51 -6.52 -17.16
N ALA A 16 1.55 -7.75 -16.62
CA ALA A 16 0.98 -8.03 -15.32
C ALA A 16 1.86 -7.50 -14.16
N ALA A 17 3.19 -7.48 -14.30
CA ALA A 17 4.10 -7.18 -13.17
C ALA A 17 3.98 -5.75 -12.61
N CYS A 18 3.40 -4.81 -13.36
CA CYS A 18 3.35 -3.39 -12.96
C CYS A 18 2.18 -3.03 -12.02
N ALA A 19 1.18 -3.91 -11.86
CA ALA A 19 0.05 -3.68 -10.95
C ALA A 19 0.34 -4.11 -9.50
N HIS A 20 1.35 -4.97 -9.28
CA HIS A 20 1.58 -5.65 -8.01
C HIS A 20 2.27 -4.86 -6.88
N PRO A 21 3.19 -3.89 -7.13
CA PRO A 21 3.97 -3.33 -6.03
C PRO A 21 3.12 -2.48 -5.08
N VAL A 22 2.16 -1.70 -5.62
CA VAL A 22 1.33 -0.82 -4.81
C VAL A 22 0.35 -1.60 -3.94
N ALA A 23 -0.22 -2.68 -4.47
CA ALA A 23 -1.12 -3.53 -3.70
C ALA A 23 -0.39 -4.18 -2.52
N HIS A 24 0.80 -4.74 -2.78
CA HIS A 24 1.65 -5.33 -1.75
C HIS A 24 2.06 -4.32 -0.68
N ASP A 25 2.46 -3.11 -1.08
CA ASP A 25 2.82 -2.04 -0.13
C ASP A 25 1.64 -1.63 0.75
N LEU A 26 0.43 -1.55 0.18
CA LEU A 26 -0.78 -1.23 0.94
C LEU A 26 -1.15 -2.30 1.95
N ASP A 27 -0.93 -3.57 1.63
CA ASP A 27 -1.13 -4.68 2.56
C ASP A 27 -0.10 -4.66 3.70
N ALA A 28 1.17 -4.38 3.39
CA ALA A 28 2.21 -4.22 4.41
C ALA A 28 1.91 -3.05 5.38
N LEU A 29 1.44 -1.92 4.85
CA LEU A 29 1.02 -0.77 5.67
C LEU A 29 -0.18 -1.11 6.56
N GLN A 30 -1.16 -1.84 6.03
CA GLN A 30 -2.31 -2.28 6.81
C GLN A 30 -1.90 -3.23 7.94
N SER A 31 -1.08 -4.25 7.65
CA SER A 31 -0.58 -5.17 8.66
C SER A 31 0.20 -4.45 9.76
N THR A 32 0.93 -3.40 9.41
CA THR A 32 1.66 -2.57 10.38
C THR A 32 0.70 -1.81 11.29
N LEU A 33 -0.34 -1.19 10.73
CA LEU A 33 -1.36 -0.48 11.49
C LEU A 33 -2.12 -1.40 12.44
N ASP A 34 -2.46 -2.60 12.00
CA ASP A 34 -3.13 -3.60 12.83
C ASP A 34 -2.22 -4.01 14.00
N GLY A 35 -0.93 -4.20 13.76
CA GLY A 35 0.07 -4.46 14.80
C GLY A 35 0.20 -3.31 15.81
N THR A 36 0.28 -2.07 15.34
CA THR A 36 0.34 -0.89 16.21
C THR A 36 -0.95 -0.72 17.02
N ALA A 37 -2.12 -0.99 16.44
CA ALA A 37 -3.40 -0.93 17.14
C ALA A 37 -3.49 -1.95 18.28
N VAL A 38 -2.97 -3.17 18.08
CA VAL A 38 -2.89 -4.19 19.15
C VAL A 38 -1.97 -3.75 20.28
N MET A 39 -0.90 -3.03 19.97
CA MET A 39 0.07 -2.56 20.97
C MET A 39 -0.33 -1.24 21.66
N ASP A 40 -1.25 -0.46 21.09
CA ASP A 40 -1.80 0.76 21.71
C ASP A 40 -2.85 0.45 22.80
N THR A 41 -2.43 -0.30 23.81
CA THR A 41 -3.26 -0.72 24.96
C THR A 41 -3.83 0.44 25.78
N GLY A 42 -3.29 1.66 25.62
CA GLY A 42 -3.75 2.87 26.28
C GLY A 42 -4.59 3.81 25.41
N HIS A 43 -4.88 3.44 24.15
CA HIS A 43 -5.54 4.28 23.16
C HIS A 43 -4.89 5.67 22.98
N LYS A 44 -3.59 5.77 23.25
CA LYS A 44 -2.85 7.04 23.20
C LYS A 44 -2.57 7.46 21.76
N LEU A 45 -2.57 6.49 20.85
CA LEU A 45 -2.30 6.67 19.42
C LEU A 45 -3.57 6.61 18.57
N ALA A 46 -4.74 6.39 19.17
CA ALA A 46 -6.04 6.30 18.48
C ALA A 46 -6.28 7.37 17.39
N PRO A 47 -6.05 8.69 17.62
CA PRO A 47 -6.26 9.68 16.58
C PRO A 47 -5.25 9.55 15.42
N ASP A 48 -3.99 9.23 15.71
CA ASP A 48 -2.94 9.05 14.70
C ASP A 48 -3.17 7.75 13.89
N LEU A 49 -3.55 6.66 14.57
CA LEU A 49 -3.96 5.38 13.97
C LEU A 49 -5.12 5.58 13.00
N TYR A 50 -6.16 6.31 13.40
CA TYR A 50 -7.29 6.63 12.54
C TYR A 50 -6.86 7.42 11.29
N GLN A 51 -5.99 8.42 11.44
CA GLN A 51 -5.50 9.22 10.31
C GLN A 51 -4.65 8.38 9.35
N ALA A 52 -3.83 7.47 9.87
CA ALA A 52 -3.00 6.58 9.07
C ALA A 52 -3.85 5.51 8.34
N GLN A 53 -4.82 4.88 9.01
CA GLN A 53 -5.79 3.99 8.36
C GLN A 53 -6.56 4.70 7.24
N ARG A 54 -7.03 5.93 7.49
CA ARG A 54 -7.73 6.71 6.47
C ARG A 54 -6.85 6.99 5.25
N ALA A 55 -5.55 7.21 5.44
CA ALA A 55 -4.61 7.40 4.35
C ALA A 55 -4.44 6.12 3.51
N VAL A 56 -4.26 4.96 4.16
CA VAL A 56 -4.19 3.65 3.48
C VAL A 56 -5.49 3.36 2.71
N CYS A 57 -6.66 3.63 3.31
CA CYS A 57 -7.95 3.46 2.62
C CYS A 57 -8.07 4.31 1.36
N ARG A 58 -7.62 5.58 1.40
CA ARG A 58 -7.63 6.46 0.22
C ARG A 58 -6.73 5.92 -0.89
N ALA A 59 -5.55 5.42 -0.53
CA ALA A 59 -4.62 4.83 -1.48
C ALA A 59 -5.20 3.56 -2.12
N ARG A 60 -5.84 2.68 -1.34
CA ARG A 60 -6.59 1.52 -1.84
C ARG A 60 -7.73 1.91 -2.78
N GLN A 61 -8.49 2.96 -2.45
CA GLN A 61 -9.56 3.46 -3.33
C GLN A 61 -9.02 4.02 -4.65
N ALA A 62 -7.89 4.73 -4.64
CA ALA A 62 -7.23 5.18 -5.86
C ALA A 62 -6.77 3.98 -6.72
N TYR A 63 -6.16 2.98 -6.09
CA TYR A 63 -5.73 1.75 -6.76
C TYR A 63 -6.92 1.00 -7.39
N ALA A 64 -8.01 0.81 -6.63
CA ALA A 64 -9.22 0.14 -7.10
C ALA A 64 -9.92 0.89 -8.25
N ARG A 65 -9.77 2.22 -8.33
CA ARG A 65 -10.25 3.04 -9.45
C ARG A 65 -9.33 3.01 -10.67
N GLY A 66 -8.21 2.29 -10.61
CA GLY A 66 -7.20 2.24 -11.68
C GLY A 66 -6.28 3.45 -11.73
N ASP A 67 -6.40 4.40 -10.79
CA ASP A 67 -5.51 5.54 -10.67
C ASP A 67 -4.20 5.12 -9.98
N LEU A 68 -3.33 4.44 -10.72
CA LEU A 68 -2.08 3.89 -10.19
C LEU A 68 -1.09 4.98 -9.74
N ALA A 69 -1.07 6.12 -10.43
CA ALA A 69 -0.21 7.25 -10.06
C ALA A 69 -0.69 7.91 -8.75
N GLY A 70 -2.00 8.15 -8.63
CA GLY A 70 -2.60 8.63 -7.39
C GLY A 70 -2.44 7.62 -6.25
N ALA A 71 -2.62 6.34 -6.52
CA ALA A 71 -2.42 5.27 -5.54
C ALA A 71 -0.99 5.24 -5.00
N LYS A 72 0.03 5.32 -5.87
CA LYS A 72 1.44 5.40 -5.45
C LYS A 72 1.71 6.58 -4.55
N ARG A 73 1.26 7.78 -4.95
CA ARG A 73 1.45 8.99 -4.15
C ARG A 73 0.77 8.89 -2.79
N LEU A 74 -0.46 8.39 -2.75
CA LEU A 74 -1.22 8.21 -1.52
C LEU A 74 -0.62 7.10 -0.64
N ALA A 75 -0.06 6.04 -1.24
CA ALA A 75 0.64 4.99 -0.52
C ALA A 75 1.91 5.52 0.15
N GLU A 76 2.69 6.37 -0.51
CA GLU A 76 3.85 7.05 0.10
C GLU A 76 3.44 8.01 1.23
N GLU A 77 2.34 8.76 1.07
CA GLU A 77 1.81 9.58 2.16
C GLU A 77 1.38 8.71 3.36
N ALA A 78 0.68 7.61 3.10
CA ALA A 78 0.27 6.67 4.13
C ALA A 78 1.48 6.04 4.82
N ARG A 79 2.51 5.66 4.07
CA ARG A 79 3.77 5.13 4.60
C ARG A 79 4.47 6.10 5.54
N LYS A 80 4.54 7.37 5.17
CA LYS A 80 5.09 8.40 6.05
C LYS A 80 4.31 8.49 7.36
N LYS A 81 2.98 8.51 7.31
CA LYS A 81 2.14 8.55 8.52
C LYS A 81 2.30 7.32 9.41
N VAL A 82 2.42 6.14 8.81
CA VAL A 82 2.68 4.90 9.54
C VAL A 82 4.06 4.95 10.22
N SER A 83 5.08 5.46 9.52
CA SER A 83 6.42 5.64 10.09
C SER A 83 6.41 6.64 11.26
N ASP A 84 5.73 7.77 11.12
CA ASP A 84 5.61 8.78 12.18
C ASP A 84 4.85 8.22 13.40
N LEU A 85 3.81 7.43 13.15
CA LEU A 85 3.06 6.71 14.18
C LEU A 85 3.94 5.67 14.91
N GLN A 86 4.75 4.91 14.18
CA GLN A 86 5.68 3.95 14.78
C GLN A 86 6.74 4.66 15.61
N ALA A 87 7.30 5.79 15.14
CA ALA A 87 8.25 6.58 15.93
C ALA A 87 7.63 7.01 17.27
N LYS A 88 6.39 7.51 17.25
CA LYS A 88 5.62 7.83 18.47
C LYS A 88 5.39 6.62 19.37
N GLN A 89 5.08 5.45 18.79
CA GLN A 89 4.87 4.21 19.52
C GLN A 89 6.15 3.75 20.25
N TYR A 90 7.31 3.90 19.62
CA TYR A 90 8.61 3.50 20.17
C TYR A 90 9.33 4.61 20.96
N GLY A 91 8.76 5.81 21.03
CA GLY A 91 9.33 6.96 21.74
C GLY A 91 10.57 7.57 21.08
N LEU A 92 10.66 7.47 19.75
CA LEU A 92 11.74 8.02 18.91
C LEU A 92 11.42 9.43 18.39
#